data_AF-I5BV71-F1
#
_entry.id   AF-I5BV71-F1
#
_cell.length_a   1.000
_cell.length_b   1.000
_cell.length_c   1.000
_cell.angle_alpha   90.00
_cell.angle_beta   90.00
_cell.angle_gamma   90.00
#
_symmetry.space_group_name_H-M   'P 1'
#
loop_
_entity.id
_entity.type
_entity.pdbx_description
1 polymer ?
#
loop_
_entity_poly.entity_id
_entity_poly.type
_entity_poly.pdbx_seq_one_letter_code
_entity_poly.pdbx_strand_id
1 'polypeptide(L)' 'MAARHRLANLTRRGNIFYWRARVPSAFASNQRSHLALSLRHGDHTKAKSMVRRLNMLLAELAEEDRRA' A
#
# COMPACT_ATOMS: atom_id res chain seq x y z
N MET A 1 -9.65 14.45 10.63
CA MET A 1 -8.38 13.72 10.87
C MET A 1 -8.48 12.35 10.21
N ALA A 2 -7.57 12.01 9.29
CA ALA A 2 -7.55 10.69 8.68
C ALA A 2 -7.23 9.65 9.76
N ALA A 3 -8.17 8.76 10.07
CA ALA A 3 -7.92 7.63 10.93
C ALA A 3 -6.76 6.83 10.30
N ARG A 4 -5.55 6.92 10.88
CA ARG A 4 -4.44 6.05 10.52
C ARG A 4 -4.88 4.65 10.90
N HIS A 5 -5.36 3.88 9.92
CA HIS A 5 -5.63 2.47 10.15
C HIS A 5 -4.35 1.81 10.64
N ARG A 6 -4.47 0.85 11.58
CA ARG A 6 -3.32 0.08 12.10
C ARG A 6 -2.53 -0.67 11.01
N LEU A 7 -3.06 -0.75 9.79
CA LEU A 7 -2.42 -1.41 8.66
C LEU A 7 -1.62 -0.39 7.86
N ALA A 8 -0.30 -0.59 7.80
CA ALA A 8 0.59 0.22 6.98
C ALA A 8 0.09 0.32 5.54
N ASN A 9 0.30 1.47 4.90
CA ASN A 9 -0.15 1.79 3.55
C ASN A 9 -1.67 1.92 3.35
N LEU A 10 -2.54 1.67 4.33
CA LEU A 10 -4.00 1.88 4.22
C LEU A 10 -4.45 3.17 4.91
N THR A 11 -5.12 4.03 4.17
CA THR A 11 -5.78 5.24 4.69
C THR A 11 -7.24 5.24 4.28
N ARG A 12 -8.15 5.71 5.14
CA ARG A 12 -9.55 5.95 4.80
C ARG A 12 -9.82 7.44 4.74
N ARG A 13 -10.48 7.91 3.68
CA ARG A 13 -11.01 9.27 3.55
C ARG A 13 -12.48 9.19 3.14
N GLY A 14 -13.37 9.50 4.07
CA GLY A 14 -14.81 9.26 3.89
C GLY A 14 -15.09 7.77 3.67
N ASN A 15 -15.78 7.45 2.57
CA ASN A 15 -16.10 6.07 2.17
C ASN A 15 -15.08 5.43 1.22
N ILE A 16 -13.99 6.14 0.93
CA ILE A 16 -12.95 5.67 0.01
C ILE A 16 -11.74 5.20 0.82
N PHE A 17 -11.28 3.99 0.50
CA PHE A 17 -9.99 3.50 0.96
C PHE A 17 -8.92 3.85 -0.05
N TYR A 18 -7.80 4.37 0.44
CA TYR A 18 -6.63 4.72 -0.34
C TYR A 18 -5.45 3.90 0.16
N TRP A 19 -4.76 3.25 -0.78
CA TRP A 19 -3.45 2.66 -0.53
C TRP A 19 -2.37 3.53 -1.12
N ARG A 20 -1.34 3.82 -0.32
CA ARG A 20 -0.23 4.68 -0.73
C ARG A 20 1.12 4.09 -0.33
N ALA A 21 1.42 2.91 -0.88
CA ALA A 21 2.66 2.22 -0.58
C ALA A 21 3.86 2.83 -1.33
N ARG A 22 5.05 2.78 -0.74
CA ARG A 22 6.28 3.20 -1.40
C ARG A 22 6.68 2.16 -2.46
N VAL A 23 7.08 2.61 -3.64
CA VAL A 23 7.67 1.74 -4.67
C VAL A 23 9.10 1.39 -4.24
N PRO A 24 9.52 0.11 -4.24
CA PRO A 24 10.90 -0.27 -3.97
C PRO A 24 11.88 0.42 -4.94
N SER A 25 13.10 0.70 -4.48
CA SER A 25 14.13 1.41 -5.25
C SER A 25 14.40 0.79 -6.62
N ALA A 26 14.45 -0.55 -6.67
CA ALA A 26 14.64 -1.30 -7.91
C ALA A 26 13.66 -0.93 -9.04
N PHE A 27 12.42 -0.58 -8.68
CA PHE A 27 11.34 -0.31 -9.64
C PHE A 27 11.01 1.18 -9.76
N ALA A 28 11.62 2.02 -8.94
CA ALA A 28 11.27 3.43 -8.87
C ALA A 28 12.15 4.25 -9.81
N SER A 29 11.55 4.86 -10.85
CA SER A 29 12.27 5.83 -11.71
C SER A 29 12.74 7.08 -10.95
N ASN A 30 12.19 7.34 -9.77
CA ASN A 30 12.61 8.41 -8.87
C ASN A 30 12.50 7.96 -7.39
N GLN A 31 13.31 8.56 -6.51
CA GLN A 31 13.47 8.13 -5.11
C GLN A 31 12.21 8.26 -4.22
N ARG A 32 11.11 8.82 -4.74
CA ARG A 32 9.87 9.14 -4.00
C ARG A 32 8.60 8.65 -4.70
N SER A 33 8.69 7.68 -5.60
CA SER A 33 7.51 7.10 -6.25
C SER A 33 6.66 6.30 -5.25
N HIS A 34 5.35 6.49 -5.32
CA HIS A 34 4.36 5.75 -4.53
C HIS A 34 3.33 5.10 -5.45
N LEU A 35 2.91 3.88 -5.12
CA LEU A 35 1.72 3.26 -5.70
C LEU A 35 0.48 3.88 -5.06
N ALA A 36 -0.36 4.50 -5.88
CA ALA A 36 -1.64 5.07 -5.46
C ALA A 36 -2.78 4.18 -5.98
N LEU A 37 -3.46 3.49 -5.06
CA LEU A 37 -4.65 2.69 -5.39
C LEU A 37 -5.83 3.19 -4.55
N SER A 38 -7.04 3.06 -5.07
CA SER A 38 -8.25 3.43 -4.33
C SER A 38 -9.38 2.42 -4.52
N LEU A 39 -10.17 2.22 -3.47
CA LEU A 39 -11.41 1.46 -3.51
C LEU A 39 -12.54 2.40 -3.14
N ARG A 40 -13.37 2.71 -4.14
CA ARG A 40 -14.50 3.64 -4.03
C ARG A 40 -15.63 3.11 -3.14
N HIS A 41 -15.70 1.79 -2.95
CA HIS A 41 -16.70 1.12 -2.13
C HIS A 41 -16.21 0.96 -0.69
N GLY A 42 -17.11 1.17 0.28
CA GLY A 42 -16.84 1.07 1.72
C GLY A 42 -16.60 -0.36 2.23
N ASP A 43 -16.19 -1.30 1.39
CA ASP A 43 -15.91 -2.68 1.80
C ASP A 43 -14.61 -2.74 2.61
N HIS A 44 -14.76 -2.67 3.93
CA HIS A 44 -13.67 -2.74 4.89
C HIS A 44 -12.92 -4.07 4.84
N THR A 45 -13.62 -5.18 4.57
CA THR A 45 -13.03 -6.52 4.59
C THR A 45 -12.12 -6.69 3.38
N LYS A 46 -12.63 -6.35 2.19
CA LYS A 46 -11.84 -6.30 0.97
C LYS A 46 -10.68 -5.33 1.11
N ALA A 47 -10.91 -4.15 1.69
CA ALA A 47 -9.85 -3.16 1.84
C ALA A 47 -8.69 -3.68 2.71
N LYS A 48 -9.02 -4.34 3.83
CA LYS A 48 -8.04 -4.96 4.73
C LYS A 48 -7.33 -6.16 4.09
N SER A 49 -8.05 -6.98 3.32
CA SER A 49 -7.46 -8.12 2.60
C SER A 49 -6.43 -7.63 1.57
N MET A 50 -6.81 -6.63 0.77
CA MET A 50 -5.94 -6.04 -0.25
C MET A 50 -4.67 -5.40 0.33
N VAL A 51 -4.76 -4.61 1.42
CA VAL A 51 -3.55 -4.00 2.01
C VAL A 51 -2.58 -5.07 2.52
N ARG A 52 -3.09 -6.15 3.13
CA ARG A 52 -2.23 -7.22 3.66
C ARG A 52 -1.47 -7.90 2.54
N ARG A 53 -2.16 -8.23 1.44
CA ARG A 53 -1.53 -8.81 0.25
C ARG A 53 -0.52 -7.86 -0.38
N LEU A 54 -0.86 -6.57 -0.52
CA LEU A 54 0.06 -5.55 -1.03
C LEU A 54 1.33 -5.47 -0.19
N ASN A 55 1.19 -5.40 1.14
CA ASN A 55 2.34 -5.29 2.04
C ASN A 55 3.22 -6.54 2.01
N MET A 56 2.63 -7.74 1.89
CA MET A 56 3.38 -8.98 1.74
C MET A 56 4.23 -8.99 0.46
N LEU A 57 3.61 -8.68 -0.69
CA LEU A 57 4.32 -8.63 -1.97
C LEU A 57 5.45 -7.59 -1.97
N LEU A 58 5.22 -6.42 -1.35
CA LEU A 58 6.26 -5.40 -1.22
C LEU A 58 7.41 -5.84 -0.31
N ALA A 59 7.13 -6.61 0.74
CA ALA A 59 8.16 -7.17 1.61
C ALA A 59 8.99 -8.22 0.85
N GLU A 60 8.35 -9.10 0.10
CA GLU A 60 9.02 -10.09 -0.76
C GLU A 60 9.94 -9.40 -1.78
N LEU A 61 9.44 -8.41 -2.51
CA LEU A 61 10.24 -7.63 -3.46
C LEU A 61 11.42 -6.90 -2.79
N ALA A 62 11.25 -6.41 -1.55
CA ALA A 62 12.33 -5.76 -0.81
C ALA A 62 13.37 -6.75 -0.24
N GLU A 63 13.02 -8.02 -0.08
CA GLU A 63 13.99 -9.09 0.21
C GLU A 63 14.76 -9.47 -1.06
N GLU A 64 14.09 -9.55 -2.22
CA GLU A 64 14.74 -9.83 -3.50
C GLU A 64 15.74 -8.73 -3.89
N ASP A 65 15.36 -7.45 -3.77
CA ASP A 65 16.25 -6.30 -4.02
C ASP A 65 17.51 -6.31 -3.13
N ARG A 66 17.41 -6.84 -1.91
CA ARG A 66 18.57 -6.96 -1.00
C ARG A 66 19.52 -8.12 -1.34
N ARG A 67 19.03 -9.12 -2.09
CA ARG A 67 19.81 -10.29 -2.49
C ARG A 67 20.51 -10.11 -3.83
N ALA A 68 20.00 -9.21 -4.67
CA ALA A 68 20.57 -8.83 -5.97
C ALA A 68 21.77 -7.89 -5.80
#